data_AF-A0A1V2LXR0-F1
#
_entry.id   AF-A0A1V2LXR0-F1
#
_cell.length_a   1.000
_cell.length_b   1.000
_cell.length_c   1.000
_cell.angle_alpha   90.00
_cell.angle_beta   90.00
_cell.angle_gamma   90.00
#
_symmetry.space_group_name_H-M   'P 1'
#
loop_
_entity.id
_entity.type
_entity.pdbx_description
1 polymer ?
#
loop_
_entity_poly.entity_id
_entity_poly.type
_entity_poly.pdbx_seq_one_letter_code
_entity_poly.pdbx_strand_id
1 'polypeptide(L)'
;MKMTDRIYDILLITDYKGRILKVVESKVRLNGFPKEGQNILDITDKSSRIKMIRFLYEVISYKKTKLWEQCFNIENVLHEVSVQAEILDEYSILIGIITTPYILHMYNEMMR
;
A
#
# COMPACT_ATOMS: atom_id res chain seq x y z
N MET A 1 -8.88 -11.54 -9.71
CA MET A 1 -8.91 -10.17 -10.29
C MET A 1 -7.60 -9.48 -9.95
N LYS A 2 -6.98 -8.74 -10.87
CA LYS A 2 -5.62 -8.20 -10.68
C LYS A 2 -5.67 -6.88 -9.89
N MET A 3 -4.67 -6.59 -9.07
CA MET A 3 -4.56 -5.30 -8.34
C MET A 3 -4.57 -4.08 -9.26
N THR A 4 -4.20 -4.24 -10.52
CA THR A 4 -4.21 -3.20 -11.57
C THR A 4 -5.60 -2.78 -12.01
N ASP A 5 -6.66 -3.51 -11.64
CA ASP A 5 -8.04 -3.22 -12.01
C ASP A 5 -8.77 -2.37 -10.94
N ARG A 6 -8.05 -1.77 -9.97
CA ARG A 6 -8.62 -1.32 -8.67
C ARG A 6 -8.52 0.18 -8.36
N ILE A 7 -9.51 0.60 -7.56
CA ILE A 7 -9.85 1.86 -6.87
C ILE A 7 -8.77 2.60 -6.02
N TYR A 8 -7.48 2.30 -6.16
CA TYR A 8 -6.46 2.88 -5.27
C TYR A 8 -6.21 4.38 -5.54
N ASP A 9 -5.81 5.11 -4.51
CA ASP A 9 -5.37 6.51 -4.64
C ASP A 9 -3.87 6.62 -4.87
N ILE A 10 -3.11 5.62 -4.41
CA ILE A 10 -1.68 5.47 -4.64
C ILE A 10 -1.40 4.01 -4.98
N LEU A 11 -0.57 3.78 -6.00
CA LEU A 11 -0.06 2.47 -6.36
C LEU A 11 1.46 2.53 -6.51
N LEU A 12 2.16 1.70 -5.75
CA LEU A 12 3.62 1.70 -5.63
C LEU A 12 4.18 0.32 -5.94
N ILE A 13 5.37 0.29 -6.51
CA ILE A 13 6.21 -0.91 -6.52
C ILE A 13 7.37 -0.67 -5.57
N THR A 14 7.55 -1.56 -4.60
CA THR A 14 8.64 -1.50 -3.63
C THR A 14 9.51 -2.74 -3.70
N ASP A 15 10.76 -2.65 -3.24
CA ASP A 15 11.53 -3.82 -2.86
C ASP A 15 11.06 -4.38 -1.48
N TYR A 16 11.63 -5.51 -1.07
CA TYR A 16 11.33 -6.14 0.23
C TYR A 16 11.84 -5.36 1.45
N LYS A 17 12.65 -4.32 1.24
CA LYS A 17 13.08 -3.39 2.30
C LYS A 17 12.15 -2.17 2.37
N GLY A 18 11.09 -2.14 1.55
CA GLY A 18 10.13 -1.04 1.49
C GLY A 18 10.62 0.16 0.69
N ARG A 19 11.73 0.06 -0.04
CA ARG A 19 12.19 1.15 -0.93
C ARG A 19 11.28 1.21 -2.15
N ILE A 20 10.74 2.39 -2.45
CA ILE A 20 9.88 2.64 -3.60
C ILE A 20 10.76 2.63 -4.86
N LEU A 21 10.55 1.61 -5.69
CA LEU A 21 11.22 1.46 -6.98
C LEU A 21 10.49 2.25 -8.06
N LYS A 22 9.15 2.30 -7.99
CA LYS A 22 8.31 2.99 -8.96
C LYS A 22 7.01 3.47 -8.32
N VAL A 23 6.56 4.67 -8.70
CA VAL A 23 5.21 5.17 -8.40
C VAL A 23 4.35 4.93 -9.64
N VAL A 24 3.44 3.96 -9.58
CA VAL A 24 2.58 3.58 -10.71
C VAL A 24 1.40 4.54 -10.85
N GLU A 25 0.79 4.89 -9.72
CA GLU A 25 -0.32 5.84 -9.65
C GLU A 25 -0.20 6.69 -8.38
N SER A 26 -0.51 7.98 -8.47
CA SER A 26 -0.72 8.85 -7.32
C SER A 26 -1.71 9.95 -7.72
N LYS A 27 -2.86 10.02 -7.04
CA LYS A 27 -3.88 11.03 -7.36
C LYS A 27 -3.37 12.44 -7.05
N VAL A 28 -3.82 13.39 -7.86
CA VAL A 28 -3.37 14.80 -7.92
C VAL A 28 -3.27 15.50 -6.56
N ARG A 29 -4.12 15.13 -5.59
CA ARG A 29 -4.13 15.73 -4.24
C ARG A 29 -2.88 15.44 -3.41
N LEU A 30 -2.01 14.53 -3.85
CA LEU A 30 -0.78 14.14 -3.18
C LEU A 30 0.49 14.74 -3.83
N ASN A 31 0.35 15.70 -4.75
CA ASN A 31 1.42 16.50 -5.39
C ASN A 31 2.87 16.01 -5.16
N GLY A 32 3.28 15.01 -5.94
CA GLY A 32 4.66 14.50 -5.93
C GLY A 32 5.00 13.64 -4.73
N PHE A 33 4.01 13.04 -4.07
CA PHE A 33 4.17 12.07 -2.99
C PHE A 33 3.32 10.82 -3.30
N PRO A 34 3.82 9.61 -3.01
CA PRO A 34 5.21 9.28 -2.64
C PRO A 34 6.20 9.49 -3.80
N LYS A 35 7.51 9.50 -3.52
CA LYS A 35 8.56 9.61 -4.55
C LYS A 35 9.36 8.31 -4.68
N GLU A 36 9.84 8.05 -5.90
CA GLU A 36 10.80 6.98 -6.16
C GLU A 36 12.08 7.20 -5.33
N GLY A 37 12.66 6.10 -4.87
CA GLY A 37 13.84 6.07 -4.03
C GLY A 37 13.58 6.27 -2.53
N GLN A 38 12.42 6.81 -2.12
CA GLN A 38 12.05 6.90 -0.69
C GLN A 38 11.72 5.53 -0.10
N ASN A 39 11.79 5.41 1.22
CA ASN A 39 11.27 4.23 1.92
C ASN A 39 9.79 4.45 2.30
N ILE A 40 8.95 3.44 2.13
CA ILE A 40 7.54 3.49 2.53
C ILE A 40 7.36 3.73 4.04
N LEU A 41 8.35 3.35 4.85
CA LEU A 41 8.37 3.62 6.28
C LEU A 41 8.60 5.10 6.59
N ASP A 42 9.33 5.83 5.75
CA ASP A 42 9.58 7.26 5.94
C ASP A 42 8.33 8.08 5.67
N ILE A 43 7.47 7.60 4.76
CA ILE A 43 6.20 8.24 4.45
C ILE A 43 5.05 7.78 5.36
N THR A 44 5.27 6.76 6.19
CA THR A 44 4.28 6.28 7.16
C THR A 44 4.46 7.04 8.47
N ASP A 45 3.37 7.48 9.08
CA ASP A 45 3.44 8.22 10.34
C ASP A 45 4.08 7.38 11.45
N LYS A 46 4.66 8.06 12.46
CA LYS A 46 5.41 7.39 13.53
C LYS A 46 4.59 6.33 14.29
N SER A 47 3.27 6.55 14.43
CA SER A 47 2.37 5.64 15.15
C SER A 47 2.06 4.36 14.36
N SER A 48 2.13 4.43 13.03
CA SER A 48 1.77 3.38 12.09
C SER A 48 2.98 2.65 11.51
N ARG A 49 4.20 3.17 11.66
CA ARG A 49 5.44 2.53 11.15
C ARG A 49 5.59 1.08 11.59
N ILE A 50 5.34 0.76 12.86
CA ILE A 50 5.43 -0.62 13.36
C ILE A 50 4.41 -1.53 12.66
N LYS A 51 3.18 -1.04 12.43
CA LYS A 51 2.17 -1.78 11.69
C LYS A 51 2.64 -2.01 10.24
N MET A 52 3.19 -0.99 9.57
CA MET A 52 3.67 -1.09 8.19
C MET A 52 4.83 -2.09 8.07
N ILE A 53 5.77 -2.09 9.03
CA ILE A 53 6.84 -3.09 9.09
C ILE A 53 6.25 -4.50 9.18
N ARG A 54 5.33 -4.73 10.13
CA ARG A 54 4.67 -6.04 10.30
C ARG A 54 3.95 -6.47 9.02
N PHE A 55 3.21 -5.56 8.40
CA PHE A 55 2.54 -5.78 7.13
C PHE A 55 3.50 -6.24 6.02
N LEU A 56 4.62 -5.53 5.82
CA LEU A 56 5.63 -5.94 4.81
C LEU A 56 6.19 -7.34 5.10
N TYR A 57 6.50 -7.64 6.37
CA TYR A 57 6.97 -8.97 6.77
C TYR A 57 5.94 -10.07 6.50
N GLU A 58 4.66 -9.82 6.79
CA GLU A 58 3.58 -10.76 6.54
C GLU A 58 3.44 -11.02 5.03
N VAL A 59 3.44 -9.97 4.20
CA VAL A 59 3.37 -10.10 2.74
C VAL A 59 4.50 -10.98 2.20
N ILE A 60 5.75 -10.71 2.63
CA ILE A 60 6.93 -11.46 2.20
C ILE A 60 6.87 -12.92 2.67
N SER A 61 6.48 -13.14 3.93
CA SER A 61 6.49 -14.47 4.57
C SER A 61 5.43 -15.41 3.98
N TYR A 62 4.21 -14.90 3.78
CA TYR A 62 3.10 -15.76 3.37
C TYR A 62 3.13 -16.15 1.90
N LYS A 63 3.90 -15.46 1.04
CA LYS A 63 4.01 -15.68 -0.42
C LYS A 63 2.66 -15.91 -1.13
N LYS A 64 1.56 -15.49 -0.52
CA LYS A 64 0.18 -15.67 -0.97
C LYS A 64 -0.54 -14.37 -0.73
N THR A 65 -1.26 -13.93 -1.77
CA THR A 65 -2.22 -12.84 -1.77
C THR A 65 -3.38 -13.18 -0.84
N LYS A 66 -3.20 -12.96 0.46
CA LYS A 66 -4.33 -12.62 1.31
C LYS A 66 -4.45 -11.11 1.22
N LEU A 67 -5.65 -10.63 0.92
CA LEU A 67 -5.95 -9.21 0.91
C LEU A 67 -5.86 -8.72 2.35
N TRP A 68 -4.68 -8.29 2.76
CA TRP A 68 -4.42 -7.78 4.10
C TRP A 68 -4.83 -6.33 4.13
N GLU A 69 -6.07 -6.04 4.53
CA GLU A 69 -6.47 -4.69 4.84
C GLU A 69 -5.94 -4.33 6.23
N GLN A 70 -5.02 -3.38 6.28
CA GLN A 70 -4.60 -2.75 7.52
C GLN A 70 -4.77 -1.24 7.39
N CYS A 71 -5.24 -0.63 8.47
CA CYS A 71 -5.50 0.79 8.53
C CYS A 71 -4.27 1.51 9.15
N PHE A 72 -3.74 2.49 8.40
CA PHE A 72 -2.53 3.24 8.73
C PHE A 72 -2.74 4.73 8.51
N ASN A 73 -1.93 5.55 9.17
CA ASN A 73 -1.80 6.96 8.80
C ASN A 73 -0.52 7.15 7.96
N ILE A 74 -0.64 7.86 6.84
CA ILE A 74 0.47 8.23 5.97
C ILE A 74 0.70 9.74 6.08
N GLU A 75 1.96 10.15 6.10
CA GLU A 75 2.33 11.56 6.15
C GLU A 75 1.69 12.33 4.98
N ASN A 76 1.24 13.56 5.22
CA ASN A 76 0.50 14.41 4.27
C ASN A 76 -0.89 13.90 3.86
N VAL A 77 -1.37 12.78 4.40
CA VAL A 77 -2.77 12.34 4.29
C VAL A 77 -3.47 12.59 5.61
N LEU A 78 -4.57 13.37 5.60
CA LEU A 78 -5.27 13.80 6.82
C LEU A 78 -6.12 12.72 7.49
N HIS A 79 -6.22 11.53 6.88
CA HIS A 79 -7.11 10.46 7.32
C HIS A 79 -6.41 9.10 7.22
N GLU A 80 -6.93 8.15 7.99
CA GLU A 80 -6.48 6.77 7.97
C GLU A 80 -6.72 6.17 6.57
N VAL A 81 -5.75 5.42 6.08
CA VAL A 81 -5.76 4.76 4.78
C VAL A 81 -5.80 3.25 4.96
N SER A 82 -6.43 2.54 4.04
CA SER A 82 -6.27 1.09 3.93
C SER A 82 -5.18 0.78 2.92
N VAL A 83 -4.32 -0.19 3.23
CA VAL A 83 -3.28 -0.68 2.32
C VAL A 83 -3.55 -2.13 1.97
N GLN A 84 -3.23 -2.52 0.74
CA GLN A 84 -3.15 -3.90 0.28
C GLN A 84 -1.85 -4.11 -0.48
N ALA A 85 -1.39 -5.36 -0.54
CA ALA A 85 -0.20 -5.69 -1.29
C ALA A 85 -0.26 -7.08 -1.95
N GLU A 86 0.54 -7.23 -3.00
CA GLU A 86 0.73 -8.44 -3.79
C GLU A 86 2.20 -8.58 -4.17
N ILE A 87 2.76 -9.80 -4.10
CA ILE A 87 4.12 -10.06 -4.61
C ILE A 87 4.04 -10.10 -6.13
N LEU A 88 4.85 -9.27 -6.80
CA LEU A 88 4.92 -9.22 -8.28
C LEU A 88 5.90 -10.25 -8.83
N ASP A 89 7.07 -10.34 -8.20
CA ASP A 89 8.18 -11.21 -8.60
C ASP A 89 9.05 -11.57 -7.38
N GLU A 90 10.24 -12.13 -7.60
CA GLU A 90 11.13 -12.58 -6.54
C GLU A 90 11.70 -11.44 -5.67
N TYR A 91 11.59 -10.18 -6.10
CA TYR A 91 12.26 -9.04 -5.50
C TYR A 91 11.33 -7.85 -5.21
N SER A 92 10.10 -7.86 -5.73
CA SER A 92 9.22 -6.69 -5.68
C SER A 92 7.80 -6.98 -5.19
N ILE A 93 7.23 -5.97 -4.55
CA ILE A 93 5.88 -5.95 -3.99
C ILE A 93 5.12 -4.81 -4.64
N LEU A 94 3.91 -5.08 -5.12
CA LEU A 94 2.93 -4.07 -5.47
C LEU A 94 2.17 -3.68 -4.21
N ILE A 95 2.12 -2.39 -3.88
CA ILE A 95 1.40 -1.85 -2.72
C ILE A 95 0.37 -0.84 -3.22
N GLY A 96 -0.89 -1.11 -2.93
CA GLY A 96 -2.03 -0.23 -3.22
C GLY A 96 -2.55 0.41 -1.96
N ILE A 97 -2.78 1.71 -1.99
CA ILE A 97 -3.19 2.51 -0.84
C ILE A 97 -4.47 3.28 -1.20
N ILE A 98 -5.47 3.23 -0.33
CA ILE A 98 -6.74 3.94 -0.50
C ILE A 98 -7.02 4.82 0.71
N THR A 99 -7.24 6.10 0.47
CA THR A 99 -7.54 7.15 1.46
C THR A 99 -8.99 7.11 1.95
N THR A 100 -9.80 6.25 1.34
CA THR A 100 -11.20 6.01 1.71
C THR A 100 -11.38 4.54 2.12
N PRO A 101 -10.94 4.16 3.34
CA PRO A 101 -10.77 2.77 3.75
C PRO A 101 -12.05 1.91 3.68
N TYR A 102 -13.22 2.48 4.00
CA TYR A 102 -14.50 1.77 3.94
C TYR A 102 -14.88 1.27 2.54
N ILE A 103 -14.40 1.91 1.47
CA ILE A 103 -14.65 1.47 0.08
C ILE A 103 -13.98 0.12 -0.15
N LEU A 104 -12.81 -0.11 0.43
CA LEU A 104 -12.07 -1.35 0.24
C LEU A 104 -12.83 -2.53 0.87
N HIS A 105 -13.35 -2.33 2.07
CA HIS A 105 -14.19 -3.30 2.76
C HIS A 105 -15.43 -3.67 1.92
N MET A 106 -16.22 -2.66 1.52
CA MET A 106 -17.43 -2.87 0.71
C MET A 106 -17.13 -3.55 -0.63
N TYR A 107 -16.03 -3.15 -1.30
CA TYR A 107 -15.63 -3.75 -2.58
C TYR A 107 -15.22 -5.22 -2.43
N ASN A 108 -14.53 -5.57 -1.35
CA ASN A 108 -14.18 -6.96 -1.08
C ASN A 108 -15.41 -7.82 -0.76
N GLU A 109 -16.46 -7.27 -0.15
CA GLU A 109 -17.72 -7.97 0.09
C GLU A 109 -18.53 -8.20 -1.20
N MET A 110 -18.61 -7.20 -2.08
CA MET A 110 -19.36 -7.32 -3.34
C MET A 110 -18.75 -8.29 -4.36
N MET A 111 -17.46 -8.59 -4.23
CA MET A 111 -16.71 -9.46 -5.15
C MET A 111 -16.56 -10.89 -4.63
N ARG A 112 -17.18 -11.21 -3.49
CA ARG A 112 -17.36 -12.58 -2.97
C ARG A 112 -18.68 -13.16 -3.46
#